data_AF-A0A7C6QYX2-F1
#
_entry.id   AF-A0A7C6QYX2-F1
#
_cell.length_a   1.000
_cell.length_b   1.000
_cell.length_c   1.000
_cell.angle_alpha   90.00
_cell.angle_beta   90.00
_cell.angle_gamma   90.00
#
_symmetry.space_group_name_H-M   'P 1'
#
loop_
_entity.id
_entity.type
_entity.pdbx_description
1 polymer ?
#
loop_
_entity_poly.entity_id
_entity_poly.type
_entity_poly.pdbx_seq_one_letter_code
_entity_poly.pdbx_strand_id
1 'polypeptide(L)'
;MGLLARISTVFKAKMNKALDRLENPYETLDYSYEKQIELLQNVRRNIANVVSSKKRLELQTVKLRDSLSKLDDQAREALRLGREDLARAALERKVQLEQQIKDLEQQVQGLQQEQEKLTQVEDRLKAKVEAFRTKKEVIKAQYSAAEAQVKIGEAMTGLSEEMADVGLAIERAERRTEDMKSRAAAIDELIATGVLEDNLGDKDRVETELRKLGAAGRVEDELARLKKEVTGS
;
A
#
# COMPACT_ATOMS: atom_id res chain seq x y z
N MET A 1 -24.81 -23.32 22.07
CA MET A 1 -23.80 -22.23 21.92
C MET A 1 -22.66 -22.72 21.03
N GLY A 2 -22.85 -22.68 19.70
CA GLY A 2 -22.04 -23.42 18.72
C GLY A 2 -20.65 -22.82 18.43
N LEU A 3 -19.71 -23.70 18.04
CA LEU A 3 -18.34 -23.37 17.64
C LEU A 3 -18.27 -22.27 16.57
N LEU A 4 -19.26 -22.19 15.67
CA LEU A 4 -19.38 -21.15 14.65
C LEU A 4 -19.54 -19.73 15.24
N ALA A 5 -20.29 -19.60 16.34
CA ALA A 5 -20.41 -18.33 17.04
C ALA A 5 -19.08 -17.93 17.69
N ARG A 6 -18.33 -18.90 18.23
CA ARG A 6 -17.00 -18.66 18.80
C ARG A 6 -15.97 -18.26 17.73
N ILE A 7 -16.01 -18.87 16.54
CA ILE A 7 -15.15 -18.47 15.41
C ILE A 7 -15.48 -17.05 14.94
N SER A 8 -16.77 -16.70 14.80
CA SER A 8 -17.21 -15.34 14.44
C SER A 8 -16.77 -14.30 15.47
N THR A 9 -16.85 -14.62 16.76
CA THR A 9 -16.47 -13.70 17.85
C THR A 9 -14.94 -13.53 17.92
N VAL A 10 -14.16 -14.59 17.69
CA VAL A 10 -12.69 -14.48 17.61
C VAL A 10 -12.25 -13.68 16.37
N PHE A 11 -12.96 -13.83 15.24
CA PHE A 11 -12.69 -13.06 14.02
C PHE A 11 -13.01 -11.56 14.22
N LYS A 12 -14.17 -11.24 14.81
CA LYS A 12 -14.54 -9.85 15.17
C LYS A 12 -13.62 -9.22 16.20
N ALA A 13 -13.19 -9.98 17.22
CA ALA A 13 -12.29 -9.47 18.25
C ALA A 13 -10.87 -9.18 17.72
N LYS A 14 -10.39 -9.95 16.73
CA LYS A 14 -9.13 -9.67 16.02
C LYS A 14 -9.24 -8.49 15.05
N MET A 15 -10.41 -8.23 14.45
CA MET A 15 -10.64 -7.05 13.62
C MET A 15 -10.55 -5.75 14.42
N ASN A 16 -11.16 -5.68 15.61
CA ASN A 16 -11.12 -4.47 16.43
C ASN A 16 -9.71 -4.15 16.97
N LYS A 17 -8.89 -5.17 17.25
CA LYS A 17 -7.49 -4.96 17.68
C LYS A 17 -6.51 -4.70 16.53
N ALA A 18 -6.90 -5.00 15.29
CA ALA A 18 -6.14 -4.64 14.11
C ALA A 18 -6.41 -3.18 13.70
N LEU A 19 -7.63 -2.66 13.90
CA LEU A 19 -8.01 -1.31 13.49
C LEU A 19 -7.06 -0.21 14.02
N ASP A 20 -6.56 -0.34 15.25
CA ASP A 20 -5.67 0.66 15.85
C ASP A 20 -4.19 0.54 15.43
N ARG A 21 -3.86 -0.48 14.61
CA ARG A 21 -2.47 -0.78 14.19
C ARG A 21 -2.31 -0.99 12.68
N LEU A 22 -3.37 -0.79 11.90
CA LEU A 22 -3.31 -0.77 10.44
C LEU A 22 -2.87 0.61 9.96
N GLU A 23 -1.60 0.95 10.25
CA GLU A 23 -0.94 2.18 9.80
C GLU A 23 -0.82 2.26 8.26
N ASN A 24 -1.10 1.17 7.53
CA ASN A 24 -1.07 1.17 6.08
C ASN A 24 -2.28 0.42 5.45
N PRO A 25 -3.27 1.13 4.88
CA PRO A 25 -4.40 0.51 4.19
C PRO A 25 -3.99 -0.30 2.96
N TYR A 26 -2.80 -0.07 2.40
CA TYR A 26 -2.28 -0.83 1.25
C TYR A 26 -2.09 -2.31 1.59
N GLU A 27 -1.37 -2.61 2.67
CA GLU A 27 -1.02 -4.00 3.05
C GLU A 27 -2.24 -4.83 3.40
N THR A 28 -3.21 -4.23 4.09
CA THR A 28 -4.44 -4.93 4.49
C THR A 28 -5.29 -5.33 3.28
N LEU A 29 -5.40 -4.44 2.30
CA LEU A 29 -6.18 -4.69 1.09
C LEU A 29 -5.48 -5.69 0.19
N ASP A 30 -4.14 -5.61 0.05
CA ASP A 30 -3.36 -6.58 -0.72
C ASP A 30 -3.44 -7.98 -0.10
N TYR A 31 -3.24 -8.11 1.21
CA TYR A 31 -3.41 -9.38 1.93
C TYR A 31 -4.82 -9.97 1.78
N SER A 32 -5.86 -9.14 1.91
CA SER A 32 -7.25 -9.58 1.77
C SER A 32 -7.57 -10.03 0.35
N TYR A 33 -6.95 -9.42 -0.67
CA TYR A 33 -7.08 -9.84 -2.06
C TYR A 33 -6.39 -11.20 -2.31
N GLU A 34 -5.17 -11.38 -1.79
CA GLU A 34 -4.45 -12.65 -1.88
C GLU A 34 -5.24 -13.81 -1.25
N LYS A 35 -5.82 -13.58 -0.06
CA LYS A 35 -6.69 -14.59 0.58
C LYS A 35 -7.92 -14.94 -0.25
N GLN A 36 -8.50 -13.98 -0.96
CA GLN A 36 -9.62 -14.25 -1.86
C GLN A 36 -9.18 -15.09 -3.09
N ILE A 37 -7.99 -14.85 -3.64
CA ILE A 37 -7.42 -15.68 -4.71
C ILE A 37 -7.16 -17.11 -4.21
N GLU A 38 -6.57 -17.26 -3.02
CA GLU A 38 -6.30 -18.57 -2.40
C GLU A 38 -7.60 -19.36 -2.23
N LEU A 39 -8.65 -18.72 -1.72
CA LEU A 39 -9.98 -19.33 -1.60
C LEU A 39 -10.53 -19.76 -2.96
N LEU A 40 -10.41 -18.92 -4.00
CA LEU A 40 -10.87 -19.24 -5.35
C LEU A 40 -10.12 -20.45 -5.93
N GLN A 41 -8.81 -20.53 -5.73
CA GLN A 41 -8.00 -21.68 -6.14
C GLN A 41 -8.41 -22.97 -5.40
N ASN A 42 -8.70 -22.87 -4.10
CA ASN A 42 -9.18 -24.01 -3.31
C ASN A 42 -10.54 -24.53 -3.80
N VAL A 43 -11.47 -23.62 -4.15
CA VAL A 43 -12.76 -24.01 -4.74
C VAL A 43 -12.56 -24.74 -6.08
N ARG A 44 -11.70 -24.21 -6.96
CA ARG A 44 -11.37 -24.88 -8.23
C ARG A 44 -10.78 -26.26 -8.05
N ARG A 45 -9.88 -26.44 -7.06
CA ARG A 45 -9.31 -27.74 -6.72
C ARG A 45 -10.38 -28.72 -6.26
N ASN A 46 -11.33 -28.26 -5.43
CA ASN A 46 -12.45 -29.08 -4.97
C ASN A 46 -13.37 -29.49 -6.12
N ILE A 47 -13.68 -28.59 -7.06
CA ILE A 47 -14.43 -28.91 -8.28
C ILE A 47 -13.70 -29.99 -9.08
N ALA A 48 -12.39 -29.85 -9.30
CA ALA A 48 -11.60 -30.85 -10.02
C ALA A 48 -11.65 -32.23 -9.34
N ASN A 49 -11.61 -32.29 -8.01
CA ASN A 49 -11.73 -33.54 -7.26
C ASN A 49 -13.12 -34.19 -7.44
N VAL A 50 -14.19 -33.40 -7.45
CA VAL A 50 -15.56 -33.88 -7.70
C VAL A 50 -15.69 -34.39 -9.13
N VAL A 51 -15.21 -33.64 -10.13
CA VAL A 51 -15.21 -34.04 -11.54
C VAL A 51 -14.43 -35.34 -11.75
N SER A 52 -13.25 -35.45 -11.16
CA SER A 52 -12.43 -36.68 -11.22
C SER A 52 -13.14 -37.87 -10.60
N SER A 53 -13.73 -37.69 -9.42
CA SER A 53 -14.50 -38.74 -8.73
C SER A 53 -15.71 -39.18 -9.56
N LYS A 54 -16.46 -38.23 -10.11
CA LYS A 54 -17.59 -38.49 -11.00
C LYS A 54 -17.13 -39.28 -12.23
N LYS A 55 -16.04 -38.86 -12.88
CA LYS A 55 -15.53 -39.52 -14.08
C LYS A 55 -15.09 -40.96 -13.81
N ARG A 56 -14.48 -41.21 -12.66
CA ARG A 56 -14.12 -42.56 -12.22
C ARG A 56 -15.34 -43.46 -12.07
N LEU A 57 -16.43 -42.97 -11.48
CA LEU A 57 -17.68 -43.72 -11.37
C LEU A 57 -18.31 -43.97 -12.74
N GLU A 58 -18.35 -42.97 -13.62
CA GLU A 58 -18.84 -43.13 -15.00
C GLU A 58 -18.07 -44.25 -15.74
N LEU A 59 -16.73 -44.28 -15.61
CA LEU A 59 -15.90 -45.33 -16.22
C LEU A 59 -16.17 -46.71 -15.62
N GLN A 60 -16.46 -46.80 -14.32
CA GLN A 60 -16.89 -48.05 -13.69
C GLN A 60 -18.24 -48.51 -14.24
N THR A 61 -19.22 -47.60 -14.36
CA THR A 61 -20.53 -47.89 -14.95
C THR A 61 -20.40 -48.44 -16.37
N VAL A 62 -19.53 -47.85 -17.21
CA VAL A 62 -19.26 -48.36 -18.57
C VAL A 62 -18.76 -49.79 -18.55
N LYS A 63 -17.77 -50.12 -17.70
CA LYS A 63 -17.24 -51.49 -17.58
C LYS A 63 -18.29 -52.51 -17.12
N LEU A 64 -19.19 -52.10 -16.21
CA LEU A 64 -20.28 -52.96 -15.78
C LEU A 64 -21.30 -53.18 -16.89
N ARG A 65 -21.62 -52.15 -17.69
CA ARG A 65 -22.50 -52.27 -18.86
C ARG A 65 -21.93 -53.20 -19.93
N ASP A 66 -20.62 -53.18 -20.17
CA ASP A 66 -19.98 -54.13 -21.07
C ASP A 66 -20.10 -55.57 -20.55
N SER A 67 -19.92 -55.76 -19.24
CA SER A 67 -20.08 -57.06 -18.59
C SER A 67 -21.54 -57.55 -18.64
N LEU A 68 -22.48 -56.61 -18.52
CA LEU A 68 -23.91 -56.87 -18.66
C LEU A 68 -24.27 -57.38 -20.05
N SER A 69 -23.74 -56.75 -21.11
CA SER A 69 -23.93 -57.19 -22.50
C SER A 69 -23.43 -58.62 -22.70
N LYS A 70 -22.24 -58.95 -22.17
CA LYS A 70 -21.67 -60.29 -22.26
C LYS A 70 -22.54 -61.35 -21.58
N LEU A 71 -23.10 -61.03 -20.41
CA LEU A 71 -24.02 -61.94 -19.71
C LEU A 71 -25.32 -62.13 -20.49
N ASP A 72 -25.82 -61.10 -21.17
CA ASP A 72 -27.00 -61.22 -22.05
C ASP A 72 -26.71 -62.16 -23.23
N ASP A 73 -25.56 -62.00 -23.89
CA ASP A 73 -25.13 -62.87 -24.99
C ASP A 73 -24.95 -64.32 -24.52
N GLN A 74 -24.31 -64.52 -23.37
CA GLN A 74 -24.14 -65.84 -22.75
C GLN A 74 -25.47 -66.51 -22.41
N ALA A 75 -26.43 -65.76 -21.86
CA ALA A 75 -27.76 -66.27 -21.57
C ALA A 75 -28.50 -66.71 -22.84
N ARG A 76 -28.45 -65.88 -23.91
CA ARG A 76 -29.05 -66.21 -25.21
C ARG A 76 -28.43 -67.46 -25.83
N GLU A 77 -27.10 -67.58 -25.76
CA GLU A 77 -26.40 -68.74 -26.30
C GLU A 77 -26.68 -70.02 -25.51
N ALA A 78 -26.70 -69.95 -24.18
CA ALA A 78 -27.09 -71.08 -23.33
C ALA A 78 -28.51 -71.59 -23.65
N LEU A 79 -29.45 -70.67 -23.90
CA LEU A 79 -30.81 -71.04 -24.33
C LEU A 79 -30.83 -71.73 -25.70
N ARG A 80 -30.05 -71.25 -26.68
CA ARG A 80 -29.94 -71.91 -27.99
C ARG A 80 -29.39 -73.34 -27.89
N LEU A 81 -28.48 -73.56 -26.93
CA LEU A 81 -27.89 -74.87 -26.66
C LEU A 81 -28.76 -75.75 -25.73
N GLY A 82 -29.96 -75.29 -25.35
CA GLY A 82 -30.88 -76.02 -24.46
C GLY A 82 -30.41 -76.12 -23.01
N ARG A 83 -29.44 -75.31 -22.59
CA ARG A 83 -28.88 -75.28 -21.23
C ARG A 83 -29.55 -74.18 -20.41
N GLU A 84 -30.78 -74.44 -19.98
CA GLU A 84 -31.58 -73.48 -19.20
C GLU A 84 -30.97 -73.13 -17.84
N ASP A 85 -30.24 -74.06 -17.23
CA ASP A 85 -29.51 -73.87 -15.97
C ASP A 85 -28.44 -72.78 -16.10
N LEU A 86 -27.64 -72.84 -17.16
CA LEU A 86 -26.62 -71.83 -17.46
C LEU A 86 -27.24 -70.49 -17.84
N ALA A 87 -28.35 -70.50 -18.60
CA ALA A 87 -29.08 -69.28 -18.94
C ALA A 87 -29.62 -68.59 -17.69
N ARG A 88 -30.21 -69.35 -16.75
CA ARG A 88 -30.70 -68.81 -15.48
C ARG A 88 -29.58 -68.21 -14.63
N ALA A 89 -28.46 -68.89 -14.50
CA ALA A 89 -27.30 -68.38 -13.76
C ALA A 89 -26.74 -67.08 -14.36
N ALA A 90 -26.65 -66.98 -15.70
CA ALA A 90 -26.22 -65.76 -16.37
C ALA A 90 -27.20 -64.59 -16.13
N LEU A 91 -28.52 -64.85 -16.18
CA LEU A 91 -29.56 -63.85 -15.91
C LEU A 91 -29.57 -63.40 -14.44
N GLU A 92 -29.38 -64.30 -13.49
CA GLU A 92 -29.26 -63.94 -12.06
C GLU A 92 -28.07 -62.99 -11.85
N ARG A 93 -26.93 -63.27 -12.48
CA ARG A 93 -25.77 -62.38 -12.41
C ARG A 93 -26.03 -61.04 -13.11
N LYS A 94 -26.77 -61.05 -14.22
CA LYS A 94 -27.18 -59.84 -14.94
C LYS A 94 -27.99 -58.92 -14.02
N VAL A 95 -29.03 -59.44 -13.36
CA VAL A 95 -29.87 -58.65 -12.43
C VAL A 95 -29.03 -58.02 -11.30
N GLN A 96 -28.05 -58.74 -10.76
CA GLN A 96 -27.13 -58.18 -9.77
C GLN A 96 -26.30 -57.01 -10.32
N LEU A 97 -25.81 -57.11 -11.57
CA LEU A 97 -25.08 -56.01 -12.22
C LEU A 97 -25.98 -54.82 -12.56
N GLU A 98 -27.24 -55.04 -12.97
CA GLU A 98 -28.20 -53.96 -13.22
C GLU A 98 -28.41 -53.11 -11.96
N GLN A 99 -28.55 -53.76 -10.80
CA GLN A 99 -28.68 -53.05 -9.54
C GLN A 99 -27.42 -52.23 -9.21
N GLN A 100 -26.23 -52.80 -9.39
CA GLN A 100 -24.96 -52.07 -9.17
C GLN A 100 -24.80 -50.87 -10.11
N ILE A 101 -25.18 -51.03 -11.38
CA ILE A 101 -25.17 -49.95 -12.37
C ILE A 101 -26.10 -48.82 -11.93
N LYS A 102 -27.33 -49.15 -11.51
CA LYS A 102 -28.30 -48.17 -11.03
C LYS A 102 -27.79 -47.39 -9.81
N ASP A 103 -27.16 -48.08 -8.85
CA ASP A 103 -26.59 -47.44 -7.66
C ASP A 103 -25.43 -46.49 -8.02
N LEU A 104 -24.58 -46.87 -8.99
CA LEU A 104 -23.51 -45.99 -9.48
C LEU A 104 -24.05 -44.79 -10.25
N GLU A 105 -25.09 -44.96 -11.07
CA GLU A 105 -25.73 -43.87 -11.81
C GLU A 105 -26.35 -42.83 -10.86
N GLN A 106 -26.97 -43.28 -9.77
CA GLN A 106 -27.46 -42.38 -8.72
C GLN A 106 -26.32 -41.60 -8.06
N GLN A 107 -25.19 -42.24 -7.77
CA GLN A 107 -24.00 -41.57 -7.23
C GLN A 107 -23.42 -40.54 -8.22
N VAL A 108 -23.36 -40.88 -9.52
CA VAL A 108 -22.92 -39.97 -10.58
C VAL A 108 -23.84 -38.74 -10.65
N GLN A 109 -25.16 -38.94 -10.57
CA GLN A 109 -26.12 -37.84 -10.56
C GLN A 109 -25.96 -36.95 -9.32
N GLY A 110 -25.71 -37.53 -8.15
CA GLY A 110 -25.41 -36.77 -6.94
C GLY A 110 -24.15 -35.91 -7.09
N LEU A 111 -23.07 -36.47 -7.63
CA LEU A 111 -21.83 -35.72 -7.89
C LEU A 111 -22.01 -34.64 -8.97
N GLN A 112 -22.86 -34.86 -9.97
CA GLN A 112 -23.20 -33.84 -10.97
C GLN A 112 -23.86 -32.63 -10.31
N GLN A 113 -24.85 -32.84 -9.43
CA GLN A 113 -25.50 -31.75 -8.71
C GLN A 113 -24.51 -31.00 -7.79
N GLU A 114 -23.60 -31.72 -7.14
CA GLU A 114 -22.57 -31.10 -6.31
C GLU A 114 -21.58 -30.27 -7.14
N GLN A 115 -21.16 -30.78 -8.30
CA GLN A 115 -20.33 -30.04 -9.25
C GLN A 115 -21.01 -28.73 -9.68
N GLU A 116 -22.29 -28.76 -10.03
CA GLU A 116 -23.05 -27.56 -10.44
C GLU A 116 -23.12 -26.53 -9.32
N LYS A 117 -23.40 -26.95 -8.08
CA LYS A 117 -23.41 -26.06 -6.92
C LYS A 117 -22.05 -25.42 -6.68
N LEU A 118 -20.97 -26.19 -6.73
CA LEU A 118 -19.62 -25.67 -6.55
C LEU A 118 -19.22 -24.70 -7.66
N THR A 119 -19.64 -24.96 -8.90
CA THR A 119 -19.41 -24.06 -10.03
C THR A 119 -20.10 -22.70 -9.81
N GLN A 120 -21.35 -22.70 -9.34
CA GLN A 120 -22.06 -21.46 -8.99
C GLN A 120 -21.36 -20.70 -7.85
N VAL A 121 -20.81 -21.41 -6.87
CA VAL A 121 -20.01 -20.80 -5.79
C VAL A 121 -18.73 -20.19 -6.33
N GLU A 122 -18.04 -20.88 -7.25
CA GLU A 122 -16.85 -20.37 -7.94
C GLU A 122 -17.16 -19.06 -8.67
N ASP A 123 -18.23 -19.02 -9.47
CA ASP A 123 -18.61 -17.84 -10.24
C ASP A 123 -18.90 -16.64 -9.34
N ARG A 124 -19.64 -16.86 -8.25
CA ARG A 124 -19.92 -15.82 -7.25
C ARG A 124 -18.65 -15.34 -6.56
N LEU A 125 -17.74 -16.25 -6.23
CA LEU A 125 -16.47 -15.88 -5.58
C LEU A 125 -15.58 -15.11 -6.54
N LYS A 126 -15.48 -15.53 -7.79
CA LYS A 126 -14.75 -14.84 -8.86
C LYS A 126 -15.27 -13.41 -9.05
N ALA A 127 -16.59 -13.22 -9.13
CA ALA A 127 -17.20 -11.89 -9.23
C ALA A 127 -16.84 -11.00 -8.02
N LYS A 128 -16.85 -11.56 -6.80
CA LYS A 128 -16.45 -10.83 -5.59
C LYS A 128 -14.97 -10.46 -5.58
N VAL A 129 -14.09 -11.37 -6.02
CA VAL A 129 -12.64 -11.12 -6.13
C VAL A 129 -12.36 -9.96 -7.08
N GLU A 130 -13.00 -9.93 -8.26
CA GLU A 130 -12.82 -8.84 -9.23
C GLU A 130 -13.39 -7.50 -8.74
N ALA A 131 -14.56 -7.53 -8.09
CA ALA A 131 -15.13 -6.33 -7.46
C ALA A 131 -14.21 -5.80 -6.35
N PHE A 132 -13.63 -6.69 -5.55
CA PHE A 132 -12.68 -6.32 -4.50
C PHE A 132 -11.38 -5.75 -5.09
N ARG A 133 -10.85 -6.35 -6.16
CA ARG A 133 -9.68 -5.82 -6.89
C ARG A 133 -9.92 -4.38 -7.32
N THR A 134 -11.05 -4.11 -7.96
CA THR A 134 -11.41 -2.77 -8.42
C THR A 134 -11.51 -1.79 -7.25
N LYS A 135 -12.23 -2.19 -6.18
CA LYS A 135 -12.40 -1.36 -4.98
C LYS A 135 -11.05 -1.09 -4.29
N LYS A 136 -10.16 -2.09 -4.26
CA LYS A 136 -8.80 -1.93 -3.76
C LYS A 136 -8.09 -0.81 -4.51
N GLU A 137 -7.99 -0.88 -5.84
CA GLU A 137 -7.28 0.14 -6.63
C GLU A 137 -7.87 1.54 -6.44
N VAL A 138 -9.20 1.67 -6.35
CA VAL A 138 -9.86 2.95 -6.06
C VAL A 138 -9.43 3.49 -4.69
N ILE A 139 -9.44 2.66 -3.64
CA ILE A 139 -9.02 3.08 -2.30
C ILE A 139 -7.53 3.44 -2.29
N LYS A 140 -6.68 2.68 -3.01
CA LYS A 140 -5.25 2.98 -3.15
C LYS A 140 -5.04 4.37 -3.75
N ALA A 141 -5.75 4.69 -4.85
CA ALA A 141 -5.67 5.98 -5.51
C ALA A 141 -6.18 7.13 -4.61
N GLN A 142 -7.33 6.94 -3.94
CA GLN A 142 -7.88 7.93 -3.02
C GLN A 142 -6.95 8.22 -1.84
N TYR A 143 -6.34 7.19 -1.27
CA TYR A 143 -5.37 7.34 -0.18
C TYR A 143 -4.14 8.12 -0.65
N SER A 144 -3.57 7.77 -1.82
CA SER A 144 -2.44 8.51 -2.39
C SER A 144 -2.76 9.98 -2.67
N ALA A 145 -3.96 10.28 -3.16
CA ALA A 145 -4.41 11.66 -3.38
C ALA A 145 -4.55 12.44 -2.05
N ALA A 146 -5.14 11.82 -1.03
CA ALA A 146 -5.25 12.42 0.30
C ALA A 146 -3.87 12.66 0.94
N GLU A 147 -2.95 11.71 0.81
CA GLU A 147 -1.56 11.85 1.28
C GLU A 147 -0.84 13.02 0.58
N ALA A 148 -1.03 13.18 -0.73
CA ALA A 148 -0.48 14.31 -1.47
C ALA A 148 -1.08 15.66 -1.01
N GLN A 149 -2.38 15.71 -0.73
CA GLN A 149 -3.03 16.92 -0.20
C GLN A 149 -2.49 17.32 1.16
N VAL A 150 -2.27 16.35 2.06
CA VAL A 150 -1.66 16.60 3.38
C VAL A 150 -0.25 17.16 3.21
N LYS A 151 0.59 16.52 2.37
CA LYS A 151 1.97 16.98 2.10
C LYS A 151 2.01 18.41 1.51
N ILE A 152 1.10 18.75 0.60
CA ILE A 152 0.98 20.11 0.06
C ILE A 152 0.58 21.10 1.16
N GLY A 153 -0.40 20.74 1.99
CA GLY A 153 -0.82 21.56 3.12
C GLY A 153 0.31 21.85 4.09
N GLU A 154 1.05 20.81 4.50
CA GLU A 154 2.23 20.93 5.38
C GLU A 154 3.34 21.79 4.77
N ALA A 155 3.62 21.61 3.47
CA ALA A 155 4.60 22.44 2.76
C ALA A 155 4.16 23.91 2.66
N MET A 156 2.87 24.18 2.46
CA MET A 156 2.33 25.54 2.43
C MET A 156 2.36 26.21 3.80
N THR A 157 2.03 25.49 4.87
CA THR A 157 2.14 26.02 6.23
C THR A 157 3.59 26.31 6.60
N GLY A 158 4.52 25.40 6.27
CA GLY A 158 5.95 25.61 6.50
C GLY A 158 6.49 26.82 5.73
N LEU A 159 6.08 26.98 4.46
CA LEU A 159 6.44 28.16 3.67
C LEU A 159 5.82 29.45 4.23
N SER A 160 4.60 29.38 4.76
CA SER A 160 3.93 30.55 5.36
C SER A 160 4.63 31.04 6.63
N GLU A 161 5.11 30.11 7.47
CA GLU A 161 5.94 30.43 8.63
C GLU A 161 7.25 31.10 8.20
N GLU A 162 7.95 30.54 7.21
CA GLU A 162 9.20 31.12 6.69
C GLU A 162 8.98 32.51 6.07
N MET A 163 7.89 32.70 5.32
CA MET A 163 7.54 34.00 4.73
C MET A 163 7.17 35.05 5.79
N ALA A 164 6.49 34.65 6.87
CA ALA A 164 6.19 35.55 7.99
C ALA A 164 7.47 36.04 8.66
N ASP A 165 8.45 35.16 8.87
CA ASP A 165 9.74 35.49 9.45
C ASP A 165 10.55 36.46 8.57
N VAL A 166 10.51 36.26 7.24
CA VAL A 166 11.14 37.16 6.27
C VAL A 166 10.47 38.53 6.27
N GLY A 167 9.14 38.60 6.32
CA GLY A 167 8.41 39.87 6.41
C GLY A 167 8.81 40.69 7.65
N LEU A 168 8.91 40.04 8.81
CA LEU A 168 9.40 40.67 10.04
C LEU A 168 10.86 41.13 9.96
N ALA A 169 11.69 40.46 9.17
CA ALA A 169 13.07 40.87 8.93
C ALA A 169 13.15 42.11 8.02
N ILE A 170 12.33 42.16 6.96
CA ILE A 170 12.23 43.31 6.05
C ILE A 170 11.72 44.54 6.81
N GLU A 171 10.65 44.42 7.59
CA GLU A 171 10.09 45.54 8.37
C GLU A 171 11.12 46.12 9.36
N ARG A 172 11.94 45.25 9.98
CA ARG A 172 13.07 45.69 10.84
C ARG A 172 14.14 46.42 10.06
N ALA A 173 14.46 45.96 8.85
CA ALA A 173 15.43 46.63 7.99
C ALA A 173 14.93 48.02 7.57
N GLU A 174 13.67 48.12 7.13
CA GLU A 174 13.03 49.39 6.76
C GLU A 174 13.01 50.39 7.93
N ARG A 175 12.58 49.96 9.13
CA ARG A 175 12.61 50.81 10.32
C ARG A 175 14.00 51.34 10.64
N ARG A 176 15.03 50.50 10.49
CA ARG A 176 16.42 50.91 10.73
C ARG A 176 16.91 51.91 9.68
N THR A 177 16.54 51.71 8.42
CA THR A 177 16.84 52.66 7.34
C THR A 177 16.15 53.99 7.57
N GLU A 178 14.90 53.98 8.03
CA GLU A 178 14.16 55.21 8.32
C GLU A 178 14.69 55.96 9.54
N ASP A 179 15.11 55.25 10.60
CA ASP A 179 15.82 55.86 11.74
C ASP A 179 17.15 56.48 11.29
N MET A 180 17.90 55.79 10.42
CA MET A 180 19.13 56.34 9.84
C MET A 180 18.89 57.60 8.99
N LYS A 181 17.84 57.61 8.16
CA LYS A 181 17.45 58.79 7.39
C LYS A 181 16.99 59.94 8.29
N SER A 182 16.21 59.65 9.32
CA SER A 182 15.76 60.66 10.29
C SER A 182 16.94 61.27 11.05
N ARG A 183 17.91 60.45 11.46
CA ARG A 183 19.17 60.92 12.05
C ARG A 183 19.98 61.76 11.07
N ALA A 184 20.08 61.35 9.81
CA ALA A 184 20.78 62.13 8.79
C ALA A 184 20.12 63.50 8.58
N ALA A 185 18.79 63.54 8.45
CA ALA A 185 18.03 64.78 8.34
C ALA A 185 18.18 65.69 9.56
N ALA A 186 18.18 65.13 10.78
CA ALA A 186 18.43 65.90 12.00
C ALA A 186 19.86 66.47 12.04
N ILE A 187 20.86 65.72 11.55
CA ILE A 187 22.23 66.22 11.41
C ILE A 187 22.29 67.35 10.39
N ASP A 188 21.65 67.20 9.23
CA ASP A 188 21.59 68.24 8.19
C ASP A 188 20.89 69.52 8.71
N GLU A 189 19.83 69.39 9.52
CA GLU A 189 19.15 70.51 10.17
C GLU A 189 20.03 71.18 11.24
N LEU A 190 20.79 70.42 12.03
CA LEU A 190 21.76 70.96 12.99
C LEU A 190 22.93 71.71 12.30
N ILE A 191 23.30 71.29 11.09
CA ILE A 191 24.27 72.01 10.25
C ILE A 191 23.64 73.32 9.74
N ALA A 192 22.42 73.26 9.21
CA ALA A 192 21.73 74.41 8.62
C ALA A 192 21.33 75.49 9.66
N THR A 193 21.07 75.10 10.91
CA THR A 193 20.72 76.00 12.01
C THR A 193 21.94 76.60 12.72
N GLY A 194 23.17 76.25 12.31
CA GLY A 194 24.42 76.84 12.82
C GLY A 194 24.83 76.36 14.22
N VAL A 195 24.12 75.42 14.83
CA VAL A 195 24.45 74.88 16.18
C VAL A 195 25.73 74.02 16.15
N LEU A 196 26.04 73.40 15.00
CA LEU A 196 27.29 72.65 14.82
C LEU A 196 28.51 73.53 14.52
N GLU A 197 28.32 74.78 14.06
CA GLU A 197 29.44 75.71 13.85
C GLU A 197 30.01 76.24 15.18
N ASP A 198 29.18 76.36 16.23
CA ASP A 198 29.59 76.96 17.52
C ASP A 198 30.40 76.01 18.42
N ASN A 199 30.58 74.74 18.02
CA ASN A 199 31.47 73.78 18.70
C ASN A 199 32.70 73.37 17.86
N LEU A 200 32.92 74.03 16.72
CA LEU A 200 34.15 73.89 15.93
C LEU A 200 35.14 75.05 16.16
N GLY A 201 34.85 75.91 17.15
CA GLY A 201 35.70 77.02 17.60
C GLY A 201 36.83 76.65 18.59
N ASP A 202 37.07 75.37 18.89
CA ASP A 202 38.17 74.94 19.78
C ASP A 202 38.99 73.76 19.22
N LYS A 203 39.07 73.66 17.89
CA LYS A 203 39.87 72.64 17.18
C LYS A 203 41.28 73.10 16.74
N ASP A 204 41.74 74.28 17.16
CA ASP A 204 43.08 74.79 16.79
C ASP A 204 44.14 74.68 17.92
N ARG A 205 43.74 74.27 19.14
CA ARG A 205 44.67 74.15 20.29
C ARG A 205 45.11 72.72 20.61
N VAL A 206 44.35 71.71 20.20
CA VAL A 206 44.69 70.29 20.46
C VAL A 206 45.57 69.69 19.35
N GLU A 207 45.44 70.18 18.11
CA GLU A 207 46.23 69.71 16.96
C GLU A 207 47.66 70.32 16.91
N THR A 208 47.87 71.43 17.62
CA THR A 208 49.18 72.09 17.81
C THR A 208 49.98 71.48 18.98
N GLU A 209 49.33 70.89 19.98
CA GLU A 209 49.97 70.22 21.13
C GLU A 209 50.22 68.70 20.88
N LEU A 210 49.41 68.03 20.03
CA LEU A 210 49.66 66.62 19.66
C LEU A 210 50.77 66.41 18.62
N ARG A 211 51.26 67.48 17.97
CA ARG A 211 52.46 67.46 17.13
C ARG A 211 53.79 67.49 17.91
N LYS A 212 53.76 67.65 19.25
CA LYS A 212 54.97 67.61 20.10
C LYS A 212 55.18 66.31 20.90
N LEU A 213 54.28 65.32 20.83
CA LEU A 213 54.40 64.09 21.63
C LEU A 213 54.08 62.76 20.90
N GLY A 214 54.06 62.73 19.56
CA GLY A 214 53.70 61.54 18.78
C GLY A 214 54.70 61.06 17.73
N ALA A 215 55.85 61.73 17.58
CA ALA A 215 56.89 61.37 16.63
C ALA A 215 57.99 60.52 17.29
N ALA A 216 57.68 59.28 17.67
CA ALA A 216 58.71 58.30 18.07
C ALA A 216 58.30 56.81 18.07
N GLY A 217 57.08 56.39 17.67
CA GLY A 217 56.63 55.02 17.99
C GLY A 217 55.81 54.24 16.96
N ARG A 218 55.61 54.73 15.74
CA ARG A 218 54.78 54.01 14.73
C ARG A 218 55.43 53.75 13.38
N VAL A 219 56.65 54.25 13.15
CA VAL A 219 57.42 53.96 11.93
C VAL A 219 58.21 52.65 12.08
N GLU A 220 58.57 52.23 13.29
CA GLU A 220 59.31 50.98 13.55
C GLU A 220 58.41 49.73 13.50
N ASP A 221 57.13 49.85 13.88
CA ASP A 221 56.15 48.76 13.78
C ASP A 221 55.69 48.48 12.33
N GLU A 222 55.64 49.51 11.48
CA GLU A 222 55.34 49.37 10.04
C GLU A 222 56.54 48.83 9.23
N LEU A 223 57.79 49.12 9.65
CA LEU A 223 58.98 48.57 9.01
C LEU A 223 59.18 47.06 9.33
N ALA A 224 58.76 46.62 10.52
CA ALA A 224 58.81 45.20 10.93
C ALA A 224 57.75 44.34 10.21
N ARG A 225 56.59 44.90 9.88
CA ARG A 225 55.58 44.23 9.05
C ARG A 225 56.03 44.10 7.59
N LEU A 226 56.57 45.17 6.99
CA LEU A 226 57.05 45.15 5.60
C LEU A 226 58.28 44.24 5.38
N LYS A 227 59.14 44.05 6.38
CA LYS A 227 60.24 43.06 6.31
C LYS A 227 59.75 41.60 6.35
N LYS A 228 58.60 41.32 6.97
CA LYS A 228 57.99 39.98 7.01
C LYS A 228 57.22 39.62 5.73
N GLU A 229 56.70 40.59 5.00
CA GLU A 229 56.03 40.36 3.71
C GLU A 229 57.00 40.18 2.52
N VAL A 230 58.26 40.61 2.65
CA VAL A 230 59.28 40.48 1.57
C VAL A 230 60.21 39.26 1.75
N THR A 231 60.19 38.59 2.91
CA THR A 231 60.91 37.31 3.14
C THR A 231 59.99 36.08 3.18
N GLY A 232 58.73 36.24 2.78
CA GLY A 232 57.73 35.17 2.63
C GLY A 232 57.40 34.84 1.17
N SER A 233 58.42 34.73 0.31
CA SER A 233 58.37 34.02 -0.99
C SER A 233 59.47 32.98 -1.01
#